data_AF-A0A7W2IVZ0-F1
#
_entry.id   AF-A0A7W2IVZ0-F1
#
_cell.length_a   1.000
_cell.length_b   1.000
_cell.length_c   1.000
_cell.angle_alpha   90.00
_cell.angle_beta   90.00
_cell.angle_gamma   90.00
#
_symmetry.space_group_name_H-M   'P 1'
#
loop_
_entity.id
_entity.type
_entity.pdbx_description
1 polymer ?
#
loop_
_entity_poly.entity_id
_entity_poly.type
_entity_poly.pdbx_seq_one_letter_code
_entity_poly.pdbx_strand_id
1 'polypeptide(L)' 'MIVGVAMGFAVIPGIYALAEDALNGVPDSLAEGAQALGATRWQTLWRVVLPAASPGILSAVMIGAGRAVGETMIV' A
#
# COMPACT_ATOMS: atom_id res chain seq x y z
N MET A 1 -9.17 17.57 18.28
CA MET A 1 -9.45 17.55 16.82
C MET A 1 -8.22 17.91 15.99
N ILE A 2 -7.53 19.03 16.27
CA ILE A 2 -6.36 19.49 15.49
C ILE A 2 -5.21 18.46 15.49
N VAL A 3 -4.88 17.87 16.65
CA VAL A 3 -3.80 16.87 16.78
C VAL A 3 -4.05 15.62 15.94
N GLY A 4 -5.31 15.14 15.88
CA GLY A 4 -5.66 13.96 15.07
C GLY A 4 -5.50 14.20 13.57
N VAL A 5 -5.85 15.41 13.10
CA VAL A 5 -5.65 15.80 11.70
C VAL A 5 -4.15 15.93 11.40
N ALA A 6 -3.39 16.59 12.27
CA ALA A 6 -1.94 16.74 12.12
C ALA A 6 -1.21 15.38 12.09
N MET A 7 -1.58 14.46 12.98
CA MET A 7 -1.05 13.10 12.98
C MET A 7 -1.46 12.31 11.74
N GLY A 8 -2.69 12.49 11.26
CA GLY A 8 -3.12 11.92 9.99
C GLY A 8 -2.17 12.29 8.85
N PHE A 9 -1.82 13.58 8.72
CA PHE A 9 -0.86 14.03 7.71
C PHE A 9 0.56 13.48 7.91
N ALA A 10 1.01 13.32 9.15
CA ALA A 10 2.35 12.79 9.45
C ALA A 10 2.52 11.32 9.04
N VAL A 11 1.45 10.53 9.13
CA VAL A 11 1.49 9.08 8.88
C VAL A 11 1.33 8.73 7.39
N ILE A 12 0.70 9.61 6.59
CA ILE A 12 0.50 9.44 5.14
C ILE A 12 1.80 9.07 4.39
N PRO A 13 2.91 9.83 4.48
CA PRO A 13 4.12 9.52 3.71
C PRO A 13 4.72 8.16 4.10
N GLY A 14 4.56 7.72 5.36
CA GLY A 14 5.03 6.41 5.81
C GLY A 14 4.21 5.26 5.24
N ILE A 15 2.87 5.38 5.25
CA ILE A 15 1.98 4.40 4.61
C ILE A 15 2.23 4.35 3.10
N TYR A 16 2.42 5.51 2.46
CA TYR A 16 2.68 5.59 1.02
C TYR A 16 3.95 4.82 0.63
N ALA A 17 5.07 5.06 1.31
CA ALA A 17 6.33 4.36 1.01
C ALA A 17 6.19 2.84 1.15
N LEU A 18 5.55 2.36 2.22
CA LEU A 18 5.32 0.94 2.44
C LEU A 18 4.36 0.32 1.42
N ALA A 19 3.34 1.07 0.98
CA ALA A 19 2.43 0.62 -0.06
C ALA A 19 3.11 0.58 -1.44
N GLU A 20 3.99 1.54 -1.73
CA GLU A 20 4.81 1.56 -2.95
C GLU A 20 5.77 0.36 -2.99
N ASP A 21 6.43 0.04 -1.88
CA ASP A 21 7.24 -1.17 -1.76
C ASP A 21 6.42 -2.45 -1.98
N ALA A 22 5.20 -2.50 -1.45
CA ALA A 22 4.29 -3.64 -1.67
C ALA A 22 3.89 -3.79 -3.15
N LEU A 23 3.71 -2.69 -3.87
CA LEU A 23 3.39 -2.68 -5.29
C LEU A 23 4.61 -3.09 -6.14
N ASN A 24 5.79 -2.54 -5.84
CA ASN A 24 7.05 -2.91 -6.52
C ASN A 24 7.49 -4.34 -6.20
N GLY A 25 7.03 -4.91 -5.08
CA GLY A 25 7.26 -6.30 -4.72
C GLY A 25 6.46 -7.30 -5.58
N VAL A 26 5.46 -6.85 -6.33
CA VAL A 26 4.73 -7.73 -7.26
C VAL A 26 5.61 -7.96 -8.50
N PRO A 27 6.01 -9.20 -8.81
CA PRO A 27 6.89 -9.46 -9.95
C PRO A 27 6.18 -9.14 -11.26
N ASP A 28 6.87 -8.42 -12.16
CA ASP A 28 6.36 -7.99 -13.46
C ASP A 28 5.86 -9.17 -14.33
N SER A 29 6.40 -10.37 -14.10
CA SER A 29 5.97 -11.60 -14.78
C SER A 29 4.48 -11.92 -14.60
N LEU A 30 3.85 -11.51 -13.49
CA LEU A 30 2.40 -11.60 -13.30
C LEU A 30 1.65 -10.66 -14.24
N ALA A 31 2.19 -9.45 -14.43
CA ALA A 31 1.60 -8.45 -15.30
C ALA A 31 1.78 -8.82 -16.78
N GLU A 32 2.96 -9.29 -17.15
CA GLU A 32 3.29 -9.79 -18.49
C GLU A 32 2.50 -11.06 -18.83
N GLY A 33 2.36 -12.00 -17.89
CA GLY A 33 1.54 -13.20 -18.05
C GLY A 33 0.07 -12.87 -18.30
N ALA A 34 -0.48 -11.88 -17.58
CA ALA A 34 -1.84 -11.41 -17.80
C ALA A 34 -2.00 -10.75 -19.19
N GLN A 35 -1.02 -9.96 -19.63
CA GLN A 35 -1.03 -9.35 -20.96
C GLN A 35 -0.90 -10.40 -22.08
N ALA A 36 -0.09 -11.44 -21.88
CA ALA A 36 0.05 -12.56 -22.83
C ALA A 36 -1.24 -13.38 -22.97
N LEU A 37 -2.07 -13.43 -21.93
CA LEU A 37 -3.41 -14.02 -21.95
C LEU A 37 -4.47 -13.09 -22.59
N GLY A 38 -4.08 -11.91 -23.08
CA GLY A 38 -4.97 -10.94 -23.73
C GLY A 38 -5.66 -9.96 -22.78
N ALA A 39 -5.24 -9.88 -21.51
CA ALA A 39 -5.77 -8.88 -20.58
C ALA A 39 -5.24 -7.48 -20.90
N THR A 40 -6.10 -6.47 -20.79
CA THR A 40 -5.69 -5.07 -20.90
C THR A 40 -4.90 -4.64 -19.66
N ARG A 41 -4.03 -3.62 -19.79
CA ARG A 41 -3.25 -3.09 -18.65
C ARG A 41 -4.12 -2.74 -17.44
N TRP A 42 -5.32 -2.20 -17.69
CA TRP A 42 -6.29 -1.88 -16.64
C TRP A 42 -6.83 -3.14 -15.96
N GLN A 43 -7.18 -4.17 -16.73
CA GLN A 43 -7.60 -5.45 -16.14
C GLN A 43 -6.47 -6.09 -15.34
N THR A 44 -5.24 -6.09 -15.85
CA THR A 44 -4.06 -6.58 -15.13
C THR A 44 -3.84 -5.84 -13.81
N LEU A 45 -3.96 -4.50 -13.82
CA LEU A 45 -3.83 -3.70 -12.60
C LEU A 45 -4.87 -4.10 -11.54
N TRP A 46 -6.15 -4.17 -11.92
CA TRP A 46 -7.25 -4.41 -10.98
C TRP A 46 -7.43 -5.85 -10.55
N ARG A 47 -7.17 -6.82 -11.44
CA ARG A 47 -7.40 -8.26 -11.17
C ARG A 47 -6.15 -9.03 -10.77
N VAL A 48 -4.95 -8.49 -11.03
CA VAL A 48 -3.70 -9.21 -10.76
C VAL A 48 -2.84 -8.40 -9.80
N VAL A 49 -2.42 -7.20 -10.17
CA VAL A 49 -1.43 -6.41 -9.42
C VAL A 49 -2.00 -5.93 -8.07
N LEU A 50 -3.16 -5.27 -8.06
CA LEU A 50 -3.80 -4.79 -6.83
C LEU A 50 -4.09 -5.91 -5.82
N PRO A 51 -4.74 -7.03 -6.20
CA PRO A 51 -4.95 -8.13 -5.26
C PRO A 51 -3.64 -8.81 -4.84
N ALA A 52 -2.62 -8.90 -5.69
CA ALA A 52 -1.32 -9.43 -5.31
C ALA A 52 -0.57 -8.52 -4.31
N ALA A 53 -0.67 -7.20 -4.46
CA ALA A 53 -0.07 -6.21 -3.55
C ALA A 53 -0.90 -5.98 -2.26
N SER A 54 -2.18 -6.40 -2.24
CA SER A 54 -3.11 -6.18 -1.13
C SER A 54 -2.59 -6.57 0.27
N PRO A 55 -1.92 -7.73 0.50
CA PRO A 55 -1.37 -8.05 1.82
C PRO A 55 -0.27 -7.06 2.26
N GLY A 56 0.54 -6.56 1.32
CA GLY A 56 1.57 -5.56 1.64
C GLY A 56 0.97 -4.19 1.94
N ILE A 57 -0.04 -3.77 1.18
CA ILE A 57 -0.77 -2.52 1.44
C ILE A 57 -1.49 -2.58 2.80
N LEU A 58 -2.11 -3.71 3.14
CA LEU A 58 -2.73 -3.91 4.46
C LEU A 58 -1.68 -3.83 5.58
N SER A 59 -0.51 -4.44 5.39
CA SER A 59 0.59 -4.37 6.35
C SER A 59 1.08 -2.93 6.53
N ALA A 60 1.21 -2.16 5.43
CA ALA A 60 1.57 -0.75 5.45
C ALA A 60 0.62 0.09 6.30
N VAL A 61 -0.70 -0.11 6.12
CA VAL A 61 -1.74 0.57 6.89
C VAL A 61 -1.68 0.18 8.36
N MET A 62 -1.51 -1.11 8.67
CA MET A 62 -1.40 -1.58 10.06
C MET A 62 -0.18 -0.99 10.77
N ILE A 63 0.96 -0.92 10.10
CA ILE A 63 2.20 -0.32 10.64
C ILE A 63 2.01 1.19 10.85
N GLY A 64 1.45 1.90 9.87
CA GLY A 64 1.17 3.33 9.97
C GLY A 64 0.21 3.66 11.12
N ALA A 65 -0.87 2.88 11.26
CA ALA A 65 -1.80 3.02 12.37
C ALA A 65 -1.13 2.74 13.73
N GLY A 66 -0.30 1.69 13.81
CA GLY A 66 0.48 1.38 15.02
C GLY A 66 1.47 2.50 15.39
N ARG A 67 2.14 3.10 14.41
CA ARG A 67 3.00 4.29 14.57
C ARG A 67 2.23 5.49 15.10
N ALA A 68 1.08 5.80 14.51
CA ALA A 68 0.24 6.92 14.93
C ALA A 68 -0.17 6.80 16.40
N VAL A 69 -0.54 5.60 16.84
CA VAL A 69 -0.88 5.32 18.25
C VAL A 69 0.36 5.36 19.14
N GLY A 70 1.48 4.77 18.70
CA GLY A 70 2.73 4.73 19.46
C GLY A 70 3.35 6.11 19.70
N GLU A 71 3.33 7.01 18.71
CA GLU A 71 3.82 8.38 18.89
C GLU A 71 2.97 9.18 19.88
N THR A 72 1.68 8.86 20.02
CA THR A 72 0.84 9.46 21.09
C THR A 72 1.08 8.86 22.47
N MET A 73 1.74 7.70 22.56
CA MET A 73 2.11 7.06 23.85
C MET A 73 3.46 7.57 24.37
N ILE A 74 4.30 8.10 23.49
CA ILE A 74 5.63 8.63 23.82
C ILE A 74 5.58 10.12 24.22
N VAL A 75 4.50 10.85 23.87
CA VAL A 75 4.30 12.27 24.21
C VAL A 75 3.66 12.47 25.58
#